data_AF-A0A392MML3-F1
#
_entry.id   AF-A0A392MML3-F1
#
_cell.length_a   1.000
_cell.length_b   1.000
_cell.length_c   1.000
_cell.angle_alpha   90.00
_cell.angle_beta   90.00
_cell.angle_gamma   90.00
#
_symmetry.space_group_name_H-M   'P 1'
#
loop_
_entity.id
_entity.type
_entity.pdbx_description
1 polymer ?
#
loop_
_entity_poly.entity_id
_entity_poly.type
_entity_poly.pdbx_seq_one_letter_code
_entity_poly.pdbx_strand_id
1 'polypeptide(L)'
;MIFTSKLAIAIEETLNIENFGAKPNGETDSTNAILTTWARACSSTTPTTIYVPKGKFLVSDSVVFKGSCNNNDITVNIDGILLANSNYDVIGNEESWLLFEDVDGVSIIGNGFLDGQGTSLWDCKRSSESCPMGATVCVTFL
;
A
#
# COMPACT_ATOMS: atom_id res chain seq x y z
N MET A 1 -22.63 -9.19 41.12
CA MET A 1 -21.55 -9.17 40.11
C MET A 1 -21.84 -8.02 39.17
N ILE A 2 -21.10 -6.92 39.29
CA ILE A 2 -21.21 -5.78 38.37
C ILE A 2 -20.14 -6.01 37.31
N PHE A 3 -20.54 -6.40 36.10
CA PHE A 3 -19.66 -6.39 34.94
C PHE A 3 -19.55 -4.95 34.46
N THR A 4 -18.62 -4.18 35.05
CA THR A 4 -18.19 -2.94 34.41
C THR A 4 -17.39 -3.34 33.19
N SER A 5 -18.03 -3.42 32.02
CA SER A 5 -17.31 -3.44 30.75
C SER A 5 -16.52 -2.14 30.68
N LYS A 6 -15.23 -2.18 31.00
CA LYS A 6 -14.30 -1.12 30.61
C LYS A 6 -14.46 -0.98 29.10
N LEU A 7 -15.05 0.11 28.64
CA LEU A 7 -14.84 0.57 27.28
C LEU A 7 -13.33 0.81 27.18
N ALA A 8 -12.59 -0.14 26.61
CA ALA A 8 -11.26 0.14 26.14
C ALA A 8 -11.47 1.06 24.94
N ILE A 9 -11.24 2.37 25.13
CA ILE A 9 -11.06 3.27 24.01
C ILE A 9 -9.78 2.75 23.33
N ALA A 10 -9.94 2.03 22.22
CA ALA A 10 -8.80 1.73 21.37
C ALA A 10 -8.30 3.10 20.86
N ILE A 11 -7.12 3.51 21.34
CA ILE A 11 -6.45 4.68 20.78
C ILE A 11 -5.93 4.20 19.42
N GLU A 12 -6.69 4.50 18.38
CA GLU A 12 -6.31 4.20 17.00
C GLU A 12 -5.21 5.19 16.59
N GLU A 13 -4.03 4.67 16.27
CA GLU A 13 -2.94 5.50 15.75
C GLU A 13 -3.20 5.78 14.27
N THR A 14 -3.15 7.04 13.83
CA THR A 14 -3.24 7.39 12.40
C THR A 14 -1.90 7.89 11.90
N LEU A 15 -1.33 7.19 10.93
CA LEU A 15 -0.05 7.48 10.29
C LEU A 15 -0.29 8.04 8.89
N ASN A 16 -0.24 9.35 8.73
CA ASN A 16 -0.30 9.99 7.42
C ASN A 16 1.04 9.86 6.69
N ILE A 17 1.05 9.28 5.49
CA ILE A 17 2.27 9.04 4.69
C ILE A 17 3.06 10.32 4.36
N GLU A 18 2.42 11.49 4.33
CA GLU A 18 3.11 12.77 4.10
C GLU A 18 4.08 13.10 5.24
N ASN A 19 3.76 12.67 6.48
CA ASN A 19 4.65 12.81 7.63
C ASN A 19 5.90 11.93 7.52
N PHE A 20 5.90 10.97 6.59
CA PHE A 20 7.02 10.07 6.29
C PHE A 20 7.73 10.45 4.98
N GLY A 21 7.41 11.61 4.40
CA GLY A 21 8.11 12.17 3.25
C GLY A 21 7.43 11.94 1.90
N ALA A 22 6.26 11.28 1.87
CA ALA A 22 5.45 11.19 0.66
C ALA A 22 4.98 12.59 0.21
N LYS A 23 4.85 12.82 -1.10
CA LYS A 23 4.37 14.10 -1.63
C LYS A 23 3.22 13.90 -2.62
N PRO A 24 2.15 14.71 -2.54
CA PRO A 24 0.94 14.54 -3.34
C PRO A 24 1.07 15.08 -4.78
N ASN A 25 2.25 15.00 -5.40
CA ASN A 25 2.52 15.57 -6.73
C ASN A 25 2.55 14.54 -7.87
N GLY A 26 2.53 13.24 -7.58
CA GLY A 26 2.61 12.16 -8.56
C GLY A 26 3.98 11.99 -9.23
N GLU A 27 5.01 12.71 -8.76
CA GLU A 27 6.36 12.72 -9.35
C GLU A 27 7.41 12.24 -8.34
N THR A 28 7.27 12.63 -7.07
CA THR A 28 8.18 12.20 -6.01
C THR A 28 7.86 10.78 -5.62
N ASP A 29 8.85 9.90 -5.76
CA ASP A 29 8.74 8.52 -5.32
C ASP A 29 8.45 8.44 -3.81
N SER A 30 7.31 7.85 -3.50
CA SER A 30 6.75 7.67 -2.16
C SER A 30 6.94 6.24 -1.64
N THR A 31 7.61 5.36 -2.40
CA THR A 31 7.84 3.95 -2.05
C THR A 31 8.45 3.80 -0.65
N ASN A 32 9.54 4.51 -0.36
CA ASN A 32 10.18 4.47 0.95
C ASN A 32 9.33 5.06 2.08
N ALA A 33 8.55 6.12 1.79
CA ALA A 33 7.65 6.72 2.77
C ALA A 33 6.55 5.73 3.17
N ILE A 34 5.98 5.04 2.18
CA ILE A 34 4.95 4.01 2.38
C ILE A 34 5.50 2.80 3.14
N LEU A 35 6.69 2.29 2.76
CA LEU A 35 7.36 1.19 3.47
C LEU A 35 7.70 1.55 4.93
N THR A 36 8.19 2.77 5.17
CA THR A 36 8.47 3.25 6.52
C THR A 36 7.19 3.36 7.35
N THR A 37 6.12 3.87 6.75
CA THR A 37 4.81 3.98 7.40
C THR A 37 4.26 2.59 7.73
N TRP A 38 4.39 1.63 6.81
CA TRP A 38 4.02 0.22 7.04
C TRP A 38 4.81 -0.39 8.19
N ALA A 39 6.13 -0.27 8.21
CA ALA A 39 6.96 -0.79 9.30
C ALA A 39 6.55 -0.20 10.66
N ARG A 40 6.19 1.09 10.70
CA ARG A 40 5.68 1.75 11.91
C ARG A 40 4.33 1.17 12.33
N ALA A 41 3.38 0.99 11.41
CA ALA A 41 2.09 0.39 11.70
C ALA A 41 2.21 -1.07 12.16
N CYS A 42 3.01 -1.86 11.45
CA CYS A 42 3.21 -3.28 11.71
C CYS A 42 3.91 -3.54 13.05
N SER A 43 4.76 -2.62 13.52
CA SER A 43 5.38 -2.70 14.85
C SER A 43 4.48 -2.18 15.98
N SER A 44 3.35 -1.55 15.68
CA SER A 44 2.40 -1.04 16.67
C SER A 44 1.70 -2.18 17.40
N THR A 45 1.37 -1.97 18.68
CA THR A 45 0.58 -2.90 19.49
C THR A 45 -0.88 -2.49 19.62
N THR A 46 -1.28 -1.42 18.94
CA THR A 46 -2.65 -0.91 18.90
C THR A 46 -3.17 -0.88 17.47
N PRO A 47 -4.50 -0.89 17.26
CA PRO A 47 -5.09 -0.65 15.95
C PRO A 47 -4.48 0.59 15.29
N THR A 48 -4.07 0.46 14.03
CA THR A 48 -3.31 1.51 13.34
C THR A 48 -3.84 1.72 11.93
N THR A 49 -4.18 2.97 11.62
CA THR A 49 -4.54 3.41 10.27
C THR A 49 -3.35 4.06 9.58
N ILE A 50 -2.94 3.51 8.45
CA ILE A 50 -2.09 4.18 7.46
C ILE A 50 -3.01 5.03 6.58
N TYR A 51 -2.82 6.35 6.58
CA TYR A 51 -3.64 7.28 5.82
C TYR A 51 -2.90 7.81 4.59
N VAL A 52 -3.47 7.58 3.40
CA VAL A 52 -3.07 8.17 2.13
C VAL A 52 -4.05 9.29 1.79
N PRO A 53 -3.69 10.57 1.98
CA PRO A 53 -4.59 11.69 1.78
C PRO A 53 -4.87 11.94 0.29
N LYS A 54 -5.77 12.87 -0.01
CA LYS A 54 -6.03 13.29 -1.40
C LYS A 54 -4.76 13.83 -2.06
N GLY A 55 -4.45 13.30 -3.22
CA GLY A 55 -3.23 13.63 -3.97
C GLY A 55 -2.83 12.48 -4.88
N LYS A 56 -1.76 12.66 -5.63
CA LYS A 56 -1.13 11.59 -6.42
C LYS A 56 0.20 11.22 -5.77
N PHE A 57 0.42 9.94 -5.54
CA PHE A 57 1.63 9.43 -4.90
C PHE A 57 2.23 8.33 -5.78
N LEU A 58 3.45 8.56 -6.28
CA LEU A 58 4.16 7.58 -7.08
C LEU A 58 4.71 6.47 -6.17
N VAL A 59 4.43 5.22 -6.51
CA VAL A 59 5.03 4.02 -5.94
C VAL A 59 5.78 3.35 -7.09
N SER A 60 7.05 3.75 -7.27
CA SER A 60 7.80 3.44 -8.48
C SER A 60 8.22 1.98 -8.61
N ASP A 61 8.36 1.27 -7.49
CA ASP A 61 8.89 -0.09 -7.46
C ASP A 61 7.85 -1.08 -6.91
N SER A 62 8.19 -2.37 -7.01
CA SER A 62 7.45 -3.42 -6.30
C SER A 62 7.64 -3.28 -4.79
N VAL A 63 6.55 -3.37 -4.04
CA VAL A 63 6.51 -3.17 -2.59
C VAL A 63 5.98 -4.40 -1.90
N VAL A 64 6.74 -4.88 -0.91
CA VAL A 64 6.32 -5.97 -0.02
C VAL A 64 6.00 -5.42 1.37
N PHE A 65 4.71 -5.42 1.70
CA PHE A 65 4.16 -5.15 3.02
C PHE A 65 4.23 -6.43 3.86
N LYS A 66 5.42 -6.66 4.43
CA LYS A 66 5.75 -7.89 5.15
C LYS A 66 5.22 -7.86 6.60
N GLY A 67 4.62 -8.97 7.03
CA GLY A 67 4.37 -9.31 8.44
C GLY A 67 5.39 -10.31 8.99
N SER A 68 5.14 -10.99 10.11
CA SER A 68 4.00 -10.86 11.02
C SER A 68 4.03 -9.56 11.82
N CYS A 69 2.88 -8.91 11.98
CA CYS A 69 2.76 -7.66 12.71
C CYS A 69 2.44 -7.87 14.20
N ASN A 70 2.77 -6.88 15.02
CA ASN A 70 2.52 -6.86 16.47
C ASN A 70 1.05 -6.59 16.83
N ASN A 71 0.24 -6.23 15.83
CA ASN A 71 -1.21 -6.13 15.91
C ASN A 71 -1.82 -6.75 14.65
N ASN A 72 -3.12 -7.04 14.71
CA ASN A 72 -3.92 -7.61 13.65
C ASN A 72 -5.11 -6.70 13.27
N ASP A 73 -4.91 -5.39 13.37
CA ASP A 73 -5.91 -4.39 13.00
C ASP A 73 -5.21 -3.19 12.35
N ILE A 74 -4.73 -3.42 11.12
CA ILE A 74 -4.07 -2.41 10.31
C ILE A 74 -5.00 -2.00 9.18
N THR A 75 -5.41 -0.74 9.17
CA THR A 75 -6.22 -0.18 8.10
C THR A 75 -5.37 0.68 7.17
N VAL A 76 -5.32 0.35 5.89
CA VAL A 76 -4.77 1.21 4.85
C VAL A 76 -5.94 2.00 4.25
N ASN A 77 -6.12 3.23 4.70
CA ASN A 77 -7.17 4.12 4.23
C ASN A 77 -6.64 5.03 3.10
N ILE A 78 -7.12 4.79 1.89
CA ILE A 78 -6.68 5.47 0.67
C ILE A 78 -7.77 6.40 0.17
N ASP A 79 -7.59 7.71 0.38
CA ASP A 79 -8.41 8.77 -0.25
C ASP A 79 -7.69 9.43 -1.44
N GLY A 80 -6.40 9.14 -1.63
CA GLY A 80 -5.58 9.60 -2.75
C GLY A 80 -5.51 8.61 -3.91
N ILE A 81 -4.50 8.81 -4.77
CA ILE A 81 -4.20 7.93 -5.89
C ILE A 81 -2.77 7.42 -5.70
N LEU A 82 -2.60 6.10 -5.56
CA LEU A 82 -1.30 5.46 -5.72
C LEU A 82 -1.08 5.18 -7.20
N LEU A 83 0.05 5.64 -7.73
CA LEU A 83 0.45 5.46 -9.13
C LEU A 83 1.59 4.46 -9.20
N ALA A 84 1.47 3.42 -10.01
CA ALA A 84 2.61 2.58 -10.37
C ALA A 84 3.57 3.36 -11.27
N ASN A 85 4.74 2.82 -11.59
CA ASN A 85 5.61 3.44 -12.60
C ASN A 85 4.97 3.38 -14.00
N SER A 86 4.97 4.48 -14.75
CA SER A 86 4.49 4.50 -16.14
C SER A 86 5.43 3.78 -17.09
N ASN A 87 6.70 3.63 -16.72
CA ASN A 87 7.64 2.75 -17.40
C ASN A 87 7.42 1.31 -16.90
N TYR A 88 6.74 0.50 -17.70
CA TYR A 88 6.42 -0.88 -17.34
C TYR A 88 7.66 -1.76 -17.17
N ASP A 89 8.83 -1.38 -17.69
CA ASP A 89 10.05 -2.19 -17.51
C ASP A 89 10.53 -2.20 -16.05
N VAL A 90 10.12 -1.22 -15.24
CA VAL A 90 10.53 -1.10 -13.83
C VAL A 90 9.91 -2.20 -12.97
N ILE A 91 8.64 -2.50 -13.18
CA ILE A 91 7.90 -3.50 -12.37
C ILE A 91 7.33 -4.65 -13.22
N GLY A 92 7.46 -4.62 -14.55
CA GLY A 92 6.75 -5.53 -15.43
C GLY A 92 7.20 -6.99 -15.35
N ASN A 93 8.40 -7.23 -14.81
CA ASN A 93 8.92 -8.58 -14.54
C ASN A 93 8.75 -9.00 -13.07
N GLU A 94 8.23 -8.11 -12.23
CA GLU A 94 7.88 -8.43 -10.85
C GLU A 94 6.54 -9.16 -10.81
N GLU A 95 6.37 -10.09 -9.88
CA GLU A 95 5.10 -10.82 -9.72
C GLU A 95 3.97 -9.88 -9.25
N SER A 96 4.33 -8.93 -8.38
CA SER A 96 3.41 -8.00 -7.75
C SER A 96 3.97 -6.57 -7.75
N TRP A 97 3.08 -5.58 -7.82
CA TRP A 97 3.35 -4.18 -7.57
C TRP A 97 3.21 -3.87 -6.08
N LEU A 98 2.10 -4.33 -5.49
CA LEU A 98 1.84 -4.26 -4.06
C LEU A 98 1.57 -5.68 -3.57
N LEU A 99 2.44 -6.20 -2.71
CA LEU A 99 2.33 -7.52 -2.11
C LEU A 99 2.16 -7.38 -0.59
N PHE A 100 1.07 -7.90 -0.06
CA PHE A 100 0.90 -8.09 1.38
C PHE A 100 1.23 -9.54 1.72
N GLU A 101 2.27 -9.77 2.50
CA GLU A 101 2.84 -11.10 2.75
C GLU A 101 2.93 -11.39 4.24
N ASP A 102 2.40 -12.55 4.66
CA ASP A 102 2.38 -13.03 6.06
C ASP A 102 1.72 -12.05 7.03
N VAL A 103 0.65 -11.38 6.58
CA VAL A 103 -0.12 -10.41 7.36
C VAL A 103 -1.47 -10.99 7.79
N ASP A 104 -1.95 -10.57 8.95
CA ASP A 104 -3.28 -10.88 9.47
C ASP A 104 -4.01 -9.58 9.84
N GLY A 105 -5.31 -9.51 9.55
CA GLY A 105 -6.16 -8.37 9.92
C GLY A 105 -5.83 -7.04 9.23
N VAL A 106 -5.46 -7.10 7.94
CA VAL A 106 -5.25 -5.90 7.11
C VAL A 106 -6.52 -5.56 6.32
N SER A 107 -6.96 -4.30 6.41
CA SER A 107 -8.07 -3.78 5.62
C SER A 107 -7.58 -2.67 4.68
N ILE A 108 -7.98 -2.71 3.42
CA ILE A 108 -7.75 -1.61 2.47
C ILE A 108 -9.10 -0.96 2.18
N ILE A 109 -9.25 0.31 2.54
CA ILE A 109 -10.50 1.08 2.43
C ILE A 109 -10.25 2.46 1.82
N GLY A 110 -11.31 3.25 1.67
CA GLY A 110 -11.23 4.65 1.26
C GLY A 110 -11.89 4.90 -0.11
N ASN A 111 -11.84 6.15 -0.56
CA ASN A 111 -12.49 6.59 -1.81
C ASN A 111 -11.49 6.86 -2.95
N GLY A 112 -10.24 6.47 -2.75
CA GLY A 112 -9.12 6.66 -3.66
C GLY A 112 -8.97 5.55 -4.70
N PHE A 113 -7.81 5.54 -5.36
CA PHE A 113 -7.52 4.63 -6.47
C PHE A 113 -6.12 4.05 -6.39
N LEU A 114 -5.99 2.81 -6.85
CA LEU A 114 -4.73 2.19 -7.25
C LEU A 114 -4.66 2.23 -8.78
N ASP A 115 -3.80 3.09 -9.33
CA ASP A 115 -3.61 3.26 -10.76
C ASP A 115 -2.30 2.59 -11.20
N GLY A 116 -2.43 1.42 -11.82
CA GLY A 116 -1.30 0.58 -12.24
C GLY A 116 -0.56 1.06 -13.49
N GLN A 117 -0.95 2.18 -14.12
CA GLN A 117 -0.31 2.77 -15.30
C GLN A 117 0.05 1.79 -16.44
N GLY A 118 -0.76 0.75 -16.65
CA GLY A 118 -0.44 -0.38 -17.56
C GLY A 118 -0.62 -0.13 -19.06
N THR A 119 -1.02 1.06 -19.49
CA THR A 119 -1.34 1.37 -20.91
C THR A 119 -0.18 1.05 -21.84
N SER A 120 1.04 1.47 -21.50
CA SER A 120 2.25 1.24 -22.30
C SER A 120 2.58 -0.25 -22.42
N LEU A 121 2.34 -1.04 -21.35
CA LEU A 121 2.52 -2.49 -21.39
C LEU A 121 1.51 -3.16 -22.32
N TRP A 122 0.26 -2.71 -22.31
CA TRP A 122 -0.78 -3.26 -23.17
C TRP A 122 -0.54 -2.94 -24.65
N ASP A 123 0.01 -1.76 -24.94
CA ASP A 123 0.41 -1.40 -26.29
C ASP A 123 1.57 -2.28 -26.78
N CYS A 124 2.57 -2.57 -25.94
CA CYS A 124 3.62 -3.56 -26.22
C CYS A 124 3.00 -4.94 -26.52
N LYS A 125 2.12 -5.44 -25.64
CA LYS A 125 1.50 -6.76 -25.82
C LYS A 125 0.69 -6.86 -27.12
N ARG A 126 0.17 -5.73 -27.61
CA ARG A 126 -0.56 -5.65 -28.89
C ARG A 126 0.38 -5.67 -30.10
N SER A 127 1.62 -5.20 -30.00
CA SER A 127 2.57 -5.11 -31.12
C SER A 127 3.30 -6.42 -31.44
N SER A 128 3.00 -7.53 -30.74
CA SER A 128 3.72 -8.82 -30.83
C SER A 128 5.21 -8.72 -30.45
N GLU A 129 5.58 -7.73 -29.64
CA GLU A 129 6.92 -7.60 -29.08
C GLU A 129 7.12 -8.52 -27.86
N SER A 130 8.39 -8.73 -27.48
CA SER A 130 8.73 -9.45 -26.24
C SER A 130 8.49 -8.55 -25.04
N CYS A 131 7.28 -8.61 -24.47
CA CYS A 131 6.87 -7.75 -23.36
C CYS A 131 6.93 -8.49 -22.02
N PRO A 132 7.15 -7.77 -20.90
CA PRO A 132 7.05 -8.34 -19.57
C PRO A 132 5.64 -8.90 -19.25
N MET A 133 5.56 -9.79 -18.25
CA MET A 133 4.29 -10.41 -17.83
C MET A 133 3.31 -9.36 -17.29
N GLY A 134 3.83 -8.35 -16.60
CA GLY A 134 3.09 -7.33 -15.88
C GLY A 134 2.91 -7.70 -14.41
N ALA A 135 3.14 -6.73 -13.54
CA ALA A 135 2.90 -6.85 -12.11
C ALA A 135 1.42 -6.72 -11.75
N THR A 136 1.00 -7.45 -10.71
CA THR A 136 -0.37 -7.44 -10.18
C THR A 136 -0.42 -6.84 -8.78
N VAL A 137 -1.59 -6.49 -8.26
CA VAL A 137 -1.74 -6.27 -6.81
C VAL A 137 -2.12 -7.61 -6.20
N CYS A 138 -1.31 -8.12 -5.27
CA CYS A 138 -1.48 -9.45 -4.69
C CYS A 138 -1.54 -9.39 -3.17
N VAL A 139 -2.44 -10.19 -2.59
CA VAL A 139 -2.54 -10.38 -1.15
C VAL A 139 -2.38 -11.87 -0.90
N THR A 140 -1.32 -12.27 -0.20
CA THR A 140 -1.07 -13.66 0.17
C THR A 140 -1.45 -13.87 1.63
N PHE A 141 -2.43 -14.74 1.86
CA PHE A 141 -2.79 -15.21 3.20
C PHE A 141 -2.06 -16.54 3.47
N LEU A 142 -1.50 -16.70 4.68
CA LEU A 142 -0.98 -17.98 5.17
C LEU A 142 -2.05 -18.78 5.90
#